data_AF-A0A7J3S7L6-F1
#
_entry.id   AF-A0A7J3S7L6-F1
#
_cell.length_a   1.000
_cell.length_b   1.000
_cell.length_c   1.000
_cell.angle_alpha   90.00
_cell.angle_beta   90.00
_cell.angle_gamma   90.00
#
_symmetry.space_group_name_H-M   'P 1'
#
loop_
_entity.id
_entity.type
_entity.pdbx_description
1 polymer ?
#
loop_
_entity_poly.entity_id
_entity_poly.type
_entity_poly.pdbx_seq_one_letter_code
_entity_poly.pdbx_strand_id
1 'polypeptide(L)'
;MTRQNKSLGRGLDALIKSKSTATPRKKLAEDTVTSPSTIRGDKVREVLKEVKKNPRITLWSLRSAAVLRYLKKTKPEFSISKEASLLIEEAVKSKYPDIWDLFSELE
;
A
#
# COMPACT_ATOMS: atom_id res chain seq x y z
N MET A 1 25.22 21.00 -61.43
CA MET A 1 25.27 20.31 -60.10
C MET A 1 24.62 21.27 -59.10
N THR A 2 23.64 20.95 -58.26
CA THR A 2 23.28 19.67 -57.63
C THR A 2 21.81 19.78 -57.18
N ARG A 3 20.95 18.84 -57.60
CA ARG A 3 19.65 18.61 -56.95
C ARG A 3 19.88 17.54 -55.88
N GLN A 4 19.51 17.78 -54.64
CA GLN A 4 19.18 16.69 -53.72
C GLN A 4 17.85 16.99 -53.02
N ASN A 5 16.81 16.44 -53.65
CA ASN A 5 15.46 16.43 -53.13
C ASN A 5 15.38 15.42 -51.99
N LYS A 6 14.95 15.89 -50.81
CA LYS A 6 14.37 15.04 -49.76
C LYS A 6 13.08 14.44 -50.31
N SER A 7 13.09 13.16 -50.64
CA SER A 7 11.86 12.39 -50.86
C SER A 7 11.97 11.01 -50.21
N LEU A 8 12.18 10.99 -48.91
CA LEU A 8 11.87 9.80 -48.13
C LEU A 8 10.39 9.99 -47.75
N GLY A 9 9.50 9.30 -48.48
CA GLY A 9 8.06 9.52 -48.37
C GLY A 9 7.52 9.50 -46.93
N ARG A 10 6.35 10.11 -46.73
CA ARG A 10 5.74 10.40 -45.41
C ARG A 10 5.75 9.23 -44.40
N GLY A 11 5.77 7.98 -44.87
CA GLY A 11 5.86 6.79 -44.02
C GLY A 11 7.22 6.59 -43.34
N LEU A 12 8.34 6.93 -44.01
CA LEU A 12 9.67 6.76 -43.43
C LEU A 12 10.02 7.88 -42.43
N ASP A 13 9.58 9.11 -42.70
CA ASP A 13 9.75 10.24 -41.78
C ASP A 13 9.06 9.99 -40.42
N ALA A 14 7.91 9.31 -40.42
CA ALA A 14 7.20 8.93 -39.19
C ALA A 14 7.98 7.89 -38.35
N LEU A 15 8.69 6.96 -39.02
CA LEU A 15 9.49 5.93 -38.36
C LEU A 15 10.84 6.47 -37.86
N ILE A 16 11.42 7.44 -38.57
CA ILE A 16 12.63 8.15 -38.12
C ILE A 16 12.28 9.02 -36.90
N LYS A 17 11.14 9.72 -36.93
CA LYS A 17 10.64 10.51 -35.80
C LYS A 17 10.31 9.64 -34.57
N SER A 18 9.82 8.42 -34.76
CA SER A 18 9.55 7.50 -33.64
C SER A 18 10.83 6.90 -33.03
N LYS A 19 11.93 6.79 -33.80
CA LYS A 19 13.25 6.40 -33.26
C LYS A 19 14.04 7.56 -32.63
N SER A 20 13.74 8.81 -32.98
CA SER A 20 14.54 9.98 -32.57
C SER A 20 13.98 10.80 -31.41
N THR A 21 12.92 10.36 -30.71
CA THR A 21 12.62 10.88 -29.36
C THR A 21 13.55 10.21 -28.33
N ALA A 22 14.85 10.42 -28.55
CA ALA A 22 15.85 10.42 -27.51
C ALA A 22 15.72 11.76 -26.79
N THR A 23 14.94 11.77 -25.72
CA THR A 23 14.93 12.86 -24.73
C THR A 23 16.36 13.06 -24.20
N PRO A 24 16.84 14.31 -24.02
CA PRO A 24 18.17 14.57 -23.49
C PRO A 24 18.35 13.91 -22.12
N ARG A 25 19.43 13.16 -21.97
CA ARG A 25 19.94 12.62 -20.71
C ARG A 25 20.05 13.75 -19.67
N LYS A 26 19.11 13.82 -18.73
CA LYS A 26 19.42 14.31 -17.38
C LYS A 26 20.00 13.12 -16.62
N LYS A 27 21.33 13.01 -16.63
CA LYS A 27 22.07 12.12 -15.74
C LYS A 27 21.91 12.63 -14.31
N LEU A 28 20.94 12.09 -13.60
CA LEU A 28 21.02 11.85 -12.16
C LEU A 28 20.38 10.48 -12.00
N ALA A 29 21.20 9.44 -12.14
CA ALA A 29 20.91 8.18 -11.49
C ALA A 29 20.98 8.49 -9.99
N GLU A 30 19.85 8.89 -9.42
CA GLU A 30 19.59 8.59 -8.01
C GLU A 30 19.42 7.07 -7.97
N ASP A 31 20.55 6.38 -7.90
CA ASP A 31 20.64 5.17 -7.08
C ASP A 31 20.27 5.62 -5.67
N THR A 32 18.96 5.74 -5.45
CA THR A 32 18.41 5.76 -4.11
C THR A 32 18.70 4.37 -3.58
N VAL A 33 19.86 4.25 -2.96
CA VAL A 33 20.09 3.31 -1.87
C VAL A 33 19.05 3.68 -0.82
N THR A 34 17.80 3.26 -1.05
CA THR A 34 16.73 3.47 -0.09
C THR A 34 17.08 2.57 1.05
N SER A 35 17.72 3.16 2.06
CA SER A 35 18.09 2.48 3.28
C SER A 35 16.85 1.77 3.84
N PRO A 36 17.00 0.58 4.44
CA PRO A 36 15.87 -0.20 4.94
C PRO A 36 14.96 0.59 5.91
N SER A 37 15.52 1.59 6.60
CA SER A 37 14.81 2.51 7.48
C SER A 37 13.84 3.43 6.75
N THR A 38 14.21 3.97 5.59
CA THR A 38 13.34 4.85 4.79
C THR A 38 12.15 4.07 4.23
N ILE A 39 12.39 2.85 3.70
CA ILE A 39 11.31 1.96 3.22
C ILE A 39 10.32 1.63 4.34
N ARG A 40 10.81 1.35 5.55
CA ARG A 40 9.95 1.06 6.71
C ARG A 40 9.10 2.28 7.08
N GLY A 41 9.69 3.47 7.14
CA GLY A 41 8.98 4.71 7.45
C GLY A 41 7.89 5.04 6.45
N ASP A 42 8.14 4.84 5.16
CA ASP A 42 7.16 5.11 4.10
C ASP A 42 5.95 4.17 4.21
N LYS A 43 6.18 2.87 4.47
CA LYS A 43 5.11 1.89 4.68
C LYS A 43 4.25 2.19 5.90
N VAL A 44 4.86 2.61 7.02
CA VAL A 44 4.11 3.00 8.23
C VAL A 44 3.18 4.18 7.93
N ARG A 45 3.66 5.19 7.21
CA ARG A 45 2.85 6.35 6.80
C ARG A 45 1.70 5.98 5.87
N GLU A 46 1.93 5.06 4.95
CA GLU A 46 0.90 4.54 4.04
C GLU A 46 -0.20 3.84 4.84
N VAL A 47 0.16 2.89 5.71
CA VAL A 47 -0.78 2.17 6.58
C VAL A 47 -1.57 3.14 7.46
N LEU A 48 -0.91 4.15 8.06
CA LEU A 48 -1.58 5.17 8.87
C LEU A 48 -2.66 5.94 8.09
N LYS A 49 -2.41 6.26 6.81
CA LYS A 49 -3.42 6.93 5.96
C LYS A 49 -4.59 6.00 5.66
N GLU A 50 -4.32 4.73 5.39
CA GLU A 50 -5.36 3.74 5.10
C GLU A 50 -6.26 3.47 6.30
N VAL A 51 -5.66 3.26 7.48
CA VAL A 51 -6.40 2.98 8.72
C VAL A 51 -7.26 4.18 9.14
N LYS A 52 -6.74 5.41 9.00
CA LYS A 52 -7.54 6.63 9.24
C LYS A 52 -8.74 6.76 8.32
N LYS A 53 -8.66 6.23 7.10
CA LYS A 53 -9.77 6.22 6.14
C LYS A 53 -10.77 5.11 6.42
N ASN A 54 -10.29 3.90 6.74
CA ASN A 54 -11.12 2.75 7.04
C ASN A 54 -10.41 1.82 8.04
N PRO A 55 -10.73 1.90 9.35
CA PRO A 55 -10.09 1.06 10.36
C PRO A 55 -10.67 -0.36 10.41
N ARG A 56 -11.71 -0.68 9.62
CA ARG A 56 -12.41 -1.96 9.72
C ARG A 56 -11.65 -3.07 9.02
N ILE A 57 -11.38 -4.13 9.76
CA ILE A 57 -10.94 -5.42 9.22
C ILE A 57 -12.08 -6.45 9.31
N THR A 58 -12.16 -7.37 8.35
CA THR A 58 -13.16 -8.46 8.34
C THR A 58 -12.50 -9.77 8.77
N LEU A 59 -13.06 -10.46 9.76
CA LEU A 59 -12.57 -11.76 10.24
C LEU A 59 -13.37 -12.93 9.65
N TRP A 60 -12.68 -13.98 9.18
CA TRP A 60 -13.28 -15.17 8.53
C TRP A 60 -13.31 -16.44 9.40
N SER A 61 -13.18 -16.31 10.73
CA SER A 61 -13.22 -17.47 11.64
C SER A 61 -14.64 -17.91 11.95
N LEU A 62 -15.06 -19.07 11.43
CA LEU A 62 -16.38 -19.67 11.71
C LEU A 62 -16.57 -19.93 13.22
N ARG A 63 -15.54 -20.45 13.89
CA ARG A 63 -15.60 -20.76 15.33
C ARG A 63 -15.76 -19.49 16.16
N SER A 64 -14.94 -18.47 15.89
CA SER A 64 -15.02 -17.19 16.61
C SER A 64 -16.37 -16.51 16.37
N ALA A 65 -16.87 -16.53 15.12
CA ALA A 65 -18.18 -15.97 14.80
C ALA A 65 -19.31 -16.71 15.54
N ALA A 66 -19.27 -18.05 15.61
CA ALA A 66 -20.26 -18.83 16.34
C ALA A 66 -20.27 -18.49 17.84
N VAL A 67 -19.09 -18.44 18.48
CA VAL A 67 -18.95 -18.10 19.90
C VAL A 67 -19.46 -16.70 20.19
N LEU A 68 -19.02 -15.69 19.44
CA LEU A 68 -19.43 -14.30 19.67
C LEU A 68 -20.95 -14.10 19.45
N ARG A 69 -21.54 -14.79 18.46
CA ARG A 69 -22.99 -14.78 18.24
C ARG A 69 -23.75 -15.50 19.35
N TYR A 70 -23.21 -16.59 19.87
CA TYR A 70 -23.80 -17.28 21.02
C TYR A 70 -23.80 -16.37 22.26
N LEU A 71 -22.68 -15.69 22.54
CA LEU A 71 -22.57 -14.73 23.65
C LEU A 71 -23.56 -13.58 23.50
N LYS A 72 -23.72 -13.04 22.29
CA LYS A 72 -24.72 -11.99 22.02
C LYS A 72 -26.16 -12.42 22.32
N LYS A 73 -26.48 -13.69 22.09
CA LYS A 73 -27.83 -14.24 22.34
C LYS A 73 -28.07 -14.57 23.81
N THR A 74 -27.02 -14.87 24.57
CA THR A 74 -27.13 -15.40 25.94
C THR A 74 -26.82 -14.38 27.02
N LYS A 75 -26.10 -13.30 26.71
CA LYS A 75 -25.76 -12.23 27.65
C LYS A 75 -26.45 -10.91 27.24
N PRO A 76 -27.24 -10.28 28.13
CA PRO A 76 -27.79 -8.95 27.86
C PRO A 76 -26.63 -7.96 27.63
N GLU A 77 -26.87 -6.95 26.80
CA GLU A 77 -25.93 -5.86 26.49
C GLU A 77 -24.57 -6.26 25.86
N PHE A 78 -24.36 -7.53 25.54
CA PHE A 78 -23.10 -7.98 24.93
C PHE A 78 -22.85 -7.31 23.57
N SER A 79 -21.63 -6.82 23.33
CA SER A 79 -21.24 -6.18 22.07
C SER A 79 -20.16 -7.02 21.38
N ILE A 80 -20.54 -7.65 20.27
CA ILE A 80 -19.64 -8.48 19.46
C ILE A 80 -18.43 -7.69 18.99
N SER A 81 -18.64 -6.46 18.50
CA SER A 81 -17.55 -5.62 17.99
C SER A 81 -16.59 -5.20 19.11
N LYS A 82 -17.11 -4.78 20.27
CA LYS A 82 -16.28 -4.40 21.42
C LYS A 82 -15.41 -5.56 21.89
N GLU A 83 -16.03 -6.73 22.07
CA GLU A 83 -15.30 -7.94 22.49
C GLU A 83 -14.26 -8.36 21.46
N ALA A 84 -14.64 -8.36 20.17
CA ALA A 84 -13.72 -8.74 19.10
C ALA A 84 -12.53 -7.77 19.00
N SER A 85 -12.75 -6.46 19.14
CA SER A 85 -11.67 -5.47 19.14
C SER A 85 -10.67 -5.75 20.26
N LEU A 86 -11.12 -5.95 21.50
CA LEU A 86 -10.25 -6.24 22.65
C LEU A 86 -9.43 -7.52 22.43
N LEU A 87 -10.10 -8.61 22.01
CA LEU A 87 -9.43 -9.88 21.74
C LEU A 87 -8.36 -9.77 20.64
N ILE A 88 -8.63 -8.97 19.60
CA ILE A 88 -7.68 -8.75 18.50
C ILE A 88 -6.51 -7.89 18.97
N GLU A 89 -6.76 -6.79 19.69
CA GLU A 89 -5.71 -5.91 20.22
C GLU A 89 -4.75 -6.68 21.12
N GLU A 90 -5.26 -7.45 22.08
CA GLU A 90 -4.45 -8.28 22.97
C GLU A 90 -3.61 -9.30 22.19
N ALA A 91 -4.23 -10.00 21.23
CA ALA A 91 -3.55 -11.03 20.44
C ALA A 91 -2.46 -10.43 19.52
N VAL A 92 -2.74 -9.29 18.88
CA VAL A 92 -1.78 -8.62 17.97
C VAL A 92 -0.63 -8.02 18.76
N LYS A 93 -0.90 -7.33 19.87
CA LYS A 93 0.12 -6.76 20.77
C LYS A 93 1.06 -7.83 21.31
N SER A 94 0.51 -8.96 21.74
CA SER A 94 1.30 -10.10 22.22
C SER A 94 2.17 -10.73 21.13
N LYS A 95 1.63 -10.86 19.91
CA LYS A 95 2.31 -11.57 18.81
C LYS A 95 3.35 -10.72 18.07
N TYR A 96 3.15 -9.40 18.00
CA TYR A 96 3.98 -8.49 17.22
C TYR A 96 4.30 -7.19 17.99
N PRO A 97 4.99 -7.25 19.14
CA PRO A 97 5.24 -6.09 19.99
C PRO A 97 6.01 -4.98 19.26
N ASP A 98 7.10 -5.33 18.56
CA ASP A 98 7.94 -4.34 17.84
C ASP A 98 7.18 -3.60 16.73
N ILE A 99 6.16 -4.23 16.13
CA ILE A 99 5.32 -3.62 15.09
C ILE A 99 4.22 -2.79 15.72
N TRP A 100 3.65 -3.29 16.83
CA TRP A 100 2.64 -2.57 17.61
C TRP A 100 3.15 -1.19 18.04
N ASP A 101 4.40 -1.12 18.50
CA ASP A 101 5.02 0.14 18.95
C ASP A 101 5.24 1.16 17.82
N LEU A 102 5.23 0.74 16.55
CA LEU A 102 5.30 1.67 15.42
C LEU A 102 4.02 2.52 15.28
N PHE A 103 2.93 2.09 15.92
CA PHE A 103 1.61 2.70 15.80
C PHE A 103 1.07 3.20 17.15
N SER A 104 1.92 3.38 18.16
CA SER A 104 1.54 3.88 19.49
C SER A 104 0.89 5.27 19.49
N GLU A 105 1.01 6.03 18.41
CA GLU A 105 0.35 7.34 18.24
C GLU A 105 -1.16 7.24 17.93
N LEU A 106 -1.70 6.03 17.72
CA LEU A 106 -3.12 5.81 17.38
C LEU A 106 -4.07 5.67 18.58
N GLU A 107 -3.62 6.00 19.79
CA GLU A 107 -4.45 5.97 21.02
C GLU A 107 -5.58 7.01 21.05
#